data_AF-A0A1A8JXZ0-F1
#
_entry.id   AF-A0A1A8JXZ0-F1
#
_cell.length_a   1.000
_cell.length_b   1.000
_cell.length_c   1.000
_cell.angle_alpha   90.00
_cell.angle_beta   90.00
_cell.angle_gamma   90.00
#
_symmetry.space_group_name_H-M   'P 1'
#
loop_
_entity.id
_entity.type
_entity.pdbx_description
1 polymer ?
#
loop_
_entity_poly.entity_id
_entity_poly.type
_entity_poly.pdbx_seq_one_letter_code
_entity_poly.pdbx_strand_id
1 'polypeptide(L)'
;QNMIHFAPNVFVLKYLQKTMQLSSEVENEATDYLLQGYQRQLTYKRQDGSYSAFGERDSSGSMWLTAFVLKSFAQSRAFIFIDPEELCAAKSWLIRHQRDDGSFPAMGRILNKDLQGGIHGKIS
;
A
#
# COMPACT_ATOMS: atom_id res chain seq x y z
N GLN A 1 -2.30 -6.23 -8.97
CA GLN A 1 -2.98 -7.20 -8.08
C GLN A 1 -2.10 -7.66 -6.90
N ASN A 2 -0.82 -7.25 -6.81
CA ASN A 2 0.09 -7.63 -5.71
C ASN A 2 -0.44 -7.29 -4.30
N MET A 3 -1.04 -6.10 -4.13
CA MET A 3 -1.56 -5.66 -2.83
C MET A 3 -2.69 -6.51 -2.25
N ILE A 4 -3.37 -7.33 -3.07
CA ILE A 4 -4.39 -8.29 -2.60
C ILE A 4 -3.75 -9.33 -1.68
N HIS A 5 -2.51 -9.73 -1.95
CA HIS A 5 -1.80 -10.74 -1.18
C HIS A 5 -0.89 -10.11 -0.12
N PHE A 6 -0.27 -8.96 -0.43
CA PHE A 6 0.63 -8.28 0.50
C PHE A 6 -0.09 -7.78 1.77
N ALA A 7 -1.21 -7.06 1.61
CA ALA A 7 -1.84 -6.39 2.75
C ALA A 7 -2.40 -7.38 3.79
N PRO A 8 -3.10 -8.47 3.43
CA PRO A 8 -3.58 -9.45 4.40
C PRO A 8 -2.46 -10.06 5.25
N ASN A 9 -1.30 -10.39 4.66
CA ASN A 9 -0.16 -10.96 5.40
C ASN A 9 0.30 -10.04 6.54
N VAL A 10 0.33 -8.71 6.31
CA VAL A 10 0.66 -7.73 7.36
C VAL A 10 -0.37 -7.79 8.50
N PHE A 11 -1.66 -7.89 8.18
CA PHE A 11 -2.71 -7.90 9.19
C PHE A 11 -2.77 -9.22 9.96
N VAL A 12 -2.56 -10.35 9.29
CA VAL A 12 -2.48 -11.68 9.92
C VAL A 12 -1.32 -11.72 10.92
N LEU A 13 -0.14 -11.27 10.52
CA LEU A 13 1.02 -11.19 11.41
C LEU A 13 0.74 -10.30 12.63
N LYS A 14 0.17 -9.12 12.43
CA LYS A 14 -0.21 -8.24 13.55
C LYS A 14 -1.21 -8.89 14.49
N TYR A 15 -2.21 -9.57 13.95
CA TYR A 15 -3.22 -10.24 14.75
C TYR A 15 -2.61 -11.34 15.60
N LEU A 16 -1.87 -12.27 14.98
CA LEU A 16 -1.22 -13.38 15.67
C LEU A 16 -0.21 -12.90 16.72
N GLN A 17 0.55 -11.84 16.41
CA GLN A 17 1.48 -11.24 17.38
C GLN A 17 0.72 -10.66 18.58
N LYS A 18 -0.40 -9.97 18.36
CA LYS A 18 -1.21 -9.35 19.42
C LYS A 18 -1.97 -10.37 20.26
N THR A 19 -2.38 -11.49 19.68
CA THR A 19 -3.05 -12.57 20.39
C THR A 19 -2.10 -13.61 20.98
N MET A 20 -0.78 -13.39 20.87
CA MET A 20 0.28 -14.30 21.33
C MET A 20 0.19 -15.71 20.71
N GLN A 21 -0.27 -15.78 19.45
CA GLN A 21 -0.42 -17.02 18.67
C GLN A 21 0.56 -17.07 17.49
N LEU A 22 1.51 -16.15 17.40
CA LEU A 22 2.51 -16.13 16.34
C LEU A 22 3.61 -17.16 16.62
N SER A 23 3.72 -18.17 15.76
CA SER A 23 4.85 -19.10 15.74
C SER A 23 5.96 -18.58 14.82
N SER A 24 7.20 -18.96 15.10
CA SER A 24 8.35 -18.56 14.28
C SER A 24 8.29 -19.07 12.84
N GLU A 25 7.69 -20.25 12.62
CA GLU A 25 7.48 -20.80 11.27
C GLU A 25 6.55 -19.90 10.44
N VAL A 26 5.39 -19.54 11.00
CA VAL A 26 4.42 -18.65 10.34
C VAL A 26 5.00 -17.24 10.15
N GLU A 27 5.76 -16.74 11.14
CA GLU A 27 6.42 -15.45 11.05
C GLU A 27 7.43 -15.40 9.89
N ASN A 28 8.30 -16.41 9.79
CA ASN A 28 9.30 -16.49 8.73
C ASN A 28 8.64 -16.60 7.34
N GLU A 29 7.66 -17.49 7.17
CA GLU A 29 6.97 -17.67 5.89
C GLU A 29 6.25 -16.38 5.45
N ALA A 30 5.50 -15.75 6.36
CA ALA A 30 4.81 -14.51 6.04
C ALA A 30 5.77 -13.35 5.76
N THR A 31 6.90 -13.28 6.47
CA THR A 31 7.96 -12.28 6.25
C THR A 31 8.57 -12.43 4.86
N ASP A 32 8.82 -13.66 4.38
CA ASP A 32 9.31 -13.92 3.02
C ASP A 32 8.31 -13.45 1.95
N TYR A 33 7.01 -13.68 2.15
CA TYR A 33 5.99 -13.15 1.26
C TYR A 33 5.92 -11.63 1.30
N LEU A 34 6.10 -11.01 2.48
CA LEU A 34 6.16 -9.55 2.59
C LEU A 34 7.38 -8.98 1.86
N LEU A 35 8.56 -9.57 1.97
CA LEU A 35 9.76 -9.12 1.26
C LEU A 35 9.58 -9.18 -0.26
N GLN A 36 9.08 -10.31 -0.77
CA GLN A 36 8.79 -10.47 -2.20
C GLN A 36 7.72 -9.49 -2.68
N GLY A 37 6.64 -9.35 -1.91
CA GLY A 37 5.55 -8.44 -2.23
C GLY A 37 5.96 -6.96 -2.17
N TYR A 38 6.87 -6.58 -1.26
CA TYR A 38 7.44 -5.24 -1.20
C TYR A 38 8.24 -4.93 -2.48
N GLN A 39 9.20 -5.78 -2.85
CA GLN A 39 10.00 -5.60 -4.06
C GLN A 39 9.13 -5.57 -5.31
N ARG A 40 8.15 -6.46 -5.41
CA ARG A 40 7.20 -6.47 -6.52
C ARG A 40 6.36 -5.20 -6.57
N GLN A 41 5.94 -4.67 -5.43
CA GLN A 41 5.12 -3.45 -5.40
C GLN A 41 5.90 -2.23 -5.88
N LEU A 42 7.21 -2.14 -5.59
CA LEU A 42 8.07 -1.07 -6.07
C LEU A 42 8.14 -1.00 -7.60
N THR A 43 7.92 -2.11 -8.32
CA THR A 43 7.86 -2.10 -9.80
C THR A 43 6.66 -1.33 -10.37
N TYR A 44 5.65 -1.05 -9.54
CA TYR A 44 4.48 -0.24 -9.89
C TYR A 44 4.57 1.19 -9.37
N LYS A 45 5.69 1.56 -8.73
CA LYS A 45 5.97 2.94 -8.34
C LYS A 45 6.25 3.79 -9.57
N ARG A 46 5.84 5.05 -9.49
CA ARG A 46 6.14 6.09 -10.46
C ARG A 46 7.18 7.06 -9.93
N GLN A 47 7.86 7.78 -10.82
CA GLN A 47 8.91 8.75 -10.54
C GLN A 47 8.43 9.89 -9.63
N ASP A 48 7.14 10.22 -9.68
CA ASP A 48 6.53 11.24 -8.82
C ASP A 48 6.26 10.76 -7.39
N GLY A 49 6.51 9.48 -7.08
CA GLY A 49 6.30 8.85 -5.79
C GLY A 49 4.95 8.13 -5.65
N SER A 50 4.10 8.16 -6.67
CA SER A 50 2.79 7.52 -6.62
C SER A 50 2.80 6.06 -7.08
N TYR A 51 1.71 5.35 -6.83
CA TYR A 51 1.48 4.00 -7.34
C TYR A 51 0.27 3.98 -8.26
N SER A 52 0.38 3.21 -9.33
CA SER A 52 -0.71 2.91 -10.27
C SER A 52 -0.75 1.41 -10.56
N ALA A 53 -1.74 0.95 -11.30
CA ALA A 53 -1.90 -0.49 -11.52
C ALA A 53 -0.85 -1.05 -12.50
N PHE A 54 -0.34 -0.20 -13.39
CA PHE A 54 0.70 -0.54 -14.37
C PHE A 54 1.95 0.36 -14.28
N GLY A 55 2.15 1.04 -13.15
CA GLY A 55 3.27 1.95 -12.94
C GLY A 55 3.31 3.08 -13.96
N GLU A 56 4.48 3.33 -14.54
CA GLU A 56 4.71 4.38 -15.54
C GLU A 56 3.95 4.22 -16.86
N ARG A 57 3.33 3.06 -17.10
CA ARG A 57 2.48 2.87 -18.29
C ARG A 57 1.12 3.55 -18.16
N ASP A 58 0.67 3.81 -16.93
CA ASP A 58 -0.55 4.58 -16.70
C ASP A 58 -0.25 6.08 -16.87
N SER A 59 -1.25 6.89 -17.20
CA SER A 59 -1.08 8.34 -17.36
C SER A 59 -0.91 9.08 -16.03
N SER A 60 -1.46 8.56 -14.93
CA SER A 60 -1.37 9.14 -13.59
C SER A 60 -1.30 8.08 -12.48
N GLY A 61 -0.81 8.49 -11.31
CA GLY A 61 -0.92 7.73 -10.07
C GLY A 61 -2.38 7.59 -9.60
N SER A 62 -2.67 6.53 -8.86
CA SER A 62 -3.98 6.34 -8.23
C SER A 62 -3.96 6.83 -6.79
N MET A 63 -4.88 7.74 -6.45
CA MET A 63 -5.02 8.26 -5.08
C MET A 63 -5.25 7.13 -4.07
N TRP A 64 -6.22 6.27 -4.38
CA TRP A 64 -6.59 5.17 -3.51
C TRP A 64 -5.45 4.15 -3.36
N LEU A 65 -4.84 3.74 -4.48
CA LEU A 65 -3.76 2.75 -4.42
C LEU A 65 -2.52 3.29 -3.70
N THR A 66 -2.14 4.54 -3.95
CA THR A 66 -1.00 5.18 -3.29
C THR A 66 -1.21 5.27 -1.78
N ALA A 67 -2.41 5.67 -1.34
CA ALA A 67 -2.77 5.69 0.08
C ALA A 67 -2.78 4.28 0.70
N PHE A 68 -3.30 3.30 -0.04
CA PHE A 68 -3.33 1.91 0.42
C PHE A 68 -1.93 1.33 0.59
N VAL A 69 -1.05 1.53 -0.40
CA VAL A 69 0.36 1.10 -0.34
C VAL A 69 1.09 1.79 0.82
N LEU A 70 0.95 3.12 0.97
CA LEU A 70 1.56 3.86 2.07
C LEU A 70 1.15 3.28 3.44
N LYS A 71 -0.14 3.03 3.64
CA LYS A 71 -0.66 2.44 4.89
C LYS A 71 -0.08 1.05 5.12
N SER A 72 -0.14 0.17 4.13
CA SER A 72 0.34 -1.21 4.26
C SER A 72 1.85 -1.28 4.51
N PHE A 73 2.64 -0.46 3.81
CA PHE A 73 4.10 -0.37 4.02
C PHE A 73 4.45 0.18 5.40
N ALA A 74 3.78 1.25 5.84
CA ALA A 74 4.00 1.79 7.18
C ALA A 74 3.72 0.74 8.25
N GLN A 75 2.73 -0.13 8.03
CA GLN A 75 2.38 -1.20 8.95
C GLN A 75 3.31 -2.42 8.88
N SER A 76 3.91 -2.72 7.72
CA SER A 76 4.83 -3.85 7.55
C SER A 76 6.22 -3.60 8.16
N ARG A 77 6.56 -2.34 8.49
CA ARG A 77 7.80 -1.98 9.21
C ARG A 77 7.99 -2.69 10.56
N ALA A 78 6.94 -3.28 11.12
CA ALA A 78 7.03 -4.11 12.32
C ALA A 78 7.67 -5.49 12.07
N PHE A 79 7.74 -5.94 10.80
CA PHE A 79 8.17 -7.30 10.43
C PHE A 79 9.30 -7.29 9.38
N ILE A 80 9.29 -6.33 8.44
CA ILE A 80 10.30 -6.21 7.39
C ILE A 80 10.87 -4.80 7.32
N PHE A 81 12.09 -4.68 6.77
CA PHE A 81 12.64 -3.39 6.40
C PHE A 81 11.85 -2.78 5.24
N ILE A 82 11.43 -1.54 5.41
CA ILE A 82 10.86 -0.69 4.37
C ILE A 82 11.68 0.58 4.35
N ASP A 83 12.15 0.98 3.17
CA ASP A 83 12.93 2.19 3.00
C ASP A 83 12.07 3.42 3.39
N PRO A 84 12.52 4.26 4.34
CA PRO A 84 11.81 5.48 4.71
C PRO A 84 11.54 6.43 3.54
N GLU A 85 12.40 6.46 2.52
CA GLU A 85 12.23 7.32 1.36
C GLU A 85 11.00 6.93 0.54
N GLU A 86 10.67 5.63 0.49
CA GLU A 86 9.48 5.13 -0.19
C GLU A 86 8.18 5.62 0.47
N LEU A 87 8.16 5.64 1.81
CA LEU A 87 7.04 6.19 2.56
C LEU A 87 6.93 7.71 2.39
N CYS A 88 8.06 8.41 2.44
CA CYS A 88 8.11 9.86 2.28
C CYS A 88 7.66 10.30 0.89
N ALA A 89 8.08 9.60 -0.16
CA ALA A 89 7.69 9.89 -1.53
C ALA A 89 6.17 9.74 -1.73
N ALA A 90 5.59 8.62 -1.30
CA ALA A 90 4.15 8.37 -1.40
C ALA A 90 3.34 9.39 -0.58
N LYS A 91 3.75 9.67 0.66
CA LYS A 91 3.11 10.67 1.52
C LYS A 91 3.15 12.07 0.90
N SER A 92 4.31 12.48 0.39
CA SER A 92 4.49 13.81 -0.22
C SER A 92 3.67 13.94 -1.51
N TRP A 93 3.55 12.88 -2.29
CA TRP A 93 2.67 12.87 -3.45
C TRP A 93 1.20 13.04 -3.06
N LEU A 94 0.71 12.31 -2.04
CA LEU A 94 -0.67 12.45 -1.55
C LEU A 94 -0.97 13.88 -1.11
N ILE A 95 -0.11 14.45 -0.24
CA ILE A 95 -0.30 15.81 0.31
C ILE A 95 -0.34 16.86 -0.81
N ARG A 96 0.53 16.74 -1.82
CA ARG A 96 0.53 17.66 -2.99
C ARG A 96 -0.75 17.62 -3.81
N HIS A 97 -1.55 16.55 -3.69
CA HIS A 97 -2.82 16.40 -4.40
C HIS A 97 -4.04 16.66 -3.50
N GLN A 98 -3.83 17.09 -2.25
CA GLN A 98 -4.91 17.58 -1.40
C GLN A 98 -5.45 18.89 -1.98
N ARG A 99 -6.78 19.05 -2.01
CA ARG A 99 -7.46 20.27 -2.45
C ARG A 99 -7.50 21.30 -1.32
N ASP A 100 -7.76 22.55 -1.68
CA ASP A 100 -7.90 23.66 -0.71
C ASP A 100 -9.03 23.44 0.30
N ASP A 101 -10.05 22.66 -0.07
CA ASP A 101 -11.16 22.24 0.81
C ASP A 101 -10.78 21.08 1.75
N GLY A 102 -9.53 20.61 1.71
CA GLY A 102 -9.01 19.51 2.50
C GLY A 102 -9.27 18.11 1.92
N SER A 103 -10.10 17.99 0.87
CA SER A 103 -10.46 16.71 0.27
C SER A 103 -9.37 16.13 -0.64
N PHE A 104 -9.37 14.80 -0.80
CA PHE A 104 -8.50 14.11 -1.74
C PHE A 104 -9.27 13.66 -2.98
N PRO A 105 -8.86 14.07 -4.19
CA PRO A 105 -9.56 13.71 -5.41
C PRO A 105 -9.43 12.22 -5.72
N ALA A 106 -10.53 11.59 -6.15
CA ALA A 106 -10.48 10.27 -6.75
C ALA A 106 -9.82 10.37 -8.14
N MET A 107 -8.52 10.11 -8.21
CA MET A 107 -7.73 10.13 -9.45
C MET A 107 -7.01 8.80 -9.70
N GLY A 108 -6.64 8.60 -10.97
CA GLY A 108 -5.96 7.42 -11.47
C GLY A 108 -6.87 6.20 -11.65
N ARG A 109 -6.37 5.23 -12.40
CA ARG A 109 -7.10 4.00 -12.71
C ARG A 109 -7.10 3.05 -11.51
N ILE A 110 -8.27 2.52 -11.18
CA ILE A 110 -8.41 1.41 -10.23
C ILE A 110 -8.91 0.20 -11.03
N LEU A 111 -8.06 -0.83 -11.14
CA LEU A 111 -8.39 -2.03 -11.92
C LEU A 111 -9.25 -3.02 -11.14
N ASN A 112 -9.01 -3.16 -9.85
CA ASN A 112 -9.73 -4.10 -9.01
C ASN A 112 -10.51 -3.27 -7.98
N LYS A 113 -11.82 -3.15 -8.20
CA LYS A 113 -12.73 -2.40 -7.31
C LYS A 113 -13.04 -3.17 -6.04
N ASP A 114 -12.91 -4.50 -6.06
CA ASP A 114 -13.13 -5.35 -4.87
C ASP A 114 -12.12 -5.03 -3.77
N LEU A 115 -10.91 -4.66 -4.15
CA LEU A 115 -9.86 -4.13 -3.27
C LEU A 115 -10.28 -2.84 -2.54
N GLN A 116 -11.13 -2.01 -3.15
CA GLN A 116 -11.67 -0.80 -2.51
C GLN A 116 -12.79 -1.13 -1.53
N GLY A 117 -13.35 -2.34 -1.56
CA GLY A 117 -14.57 -2.66 -0.82
C GLY A 117 -15.73 -1.73 -1.18
N GLY A 118 -16.58 -1.41 -0.21
CA GLY A 118 -17.78 -0.58 -0.40
C GLY A 118 -17.54 0.94 -0.54
N ILE A 119 -16.30 1.38 -0.81
CA ILE A 119 -15.94 2.80 -0.86
C ILE A 119 -16.31 3.38 -2.25
N HIS A 120 -17.60 3.46 -2.53
CA HIS A 120 -18.14 4.24 -3.65
C HIS A 120 -18.50 5.65 -3.16
N GLY A 121 -17.53 6.56 -3.10
CA GLY A 121 -17.81 7.97 -2.79
C GLY A 121 -16.58 8.79 -2.44
N LYS A 122 -16.67 10.12 -2.64
CA LYS A 122 -15.66 11.09 -2.17
C LYS A 122 -15.32 10.80 -0.71
N ILE A 123 -14.03 10.62 -0.43
CA ILE A 123 -13.53 10.63 0.95
C ILE A 123 -13.69 12.09 1.41
N SER A 124 -14.72 12.34 2.23
CA SER A 124 -14.99 13.64 2.85
C SER A 124 -14.08 13.86 4.04
#